data_AF-A0A7V9IBR9-F1
#
_entry.id   AF-A0A7V9IBR9-F1
#
_cell.length_a   1.000
_cell.length_b   1.000
_cell.length_c   1.000
_cell.angle_alpha   90.00
_cell.angle_beta   90.00
_cell.angle_gamma   90.00
#
_symmetry.space_group_name_H-M   'P 1'
#
loop_
_entity.id
_entity.type
_entity.pdbx_description
1 polymer ?
#
loop_
_entity_poly.entity_id
_entity_poly.type
_entity_poly.pdbx_seq_one_letter_code
_entity_poly.pdbx_strand_id
1 'polypeptide(L)'
;MAALAYLLPPVTGLFAYLLGSRERTRRHGLQSVAFGLLWPAALFGAAALSPGAVQAGFVVGALMWVGMLLTTAVGLDLHLPGTARWLGAASAESPSGREA
;
A
#
# COMPACT_ATOMS: atom_id res chain seq x y z
N MET A 1 0.03 21.04 4.77
CA MET A 1 0.12 20.34 3.45
C MET A 1 0.71 18.93 3.52
N ALA A 2 1.52 18.55 4.53
CA ALA A 2 2.10 17.19 4.63
C ALA A 2 1.07 16.05 4.82
N ALA A 3 -0.10 16.33 5.40
CA ALA A 3 -1.14 15.31 5.65
C ALA A 3 -1.64 14.63 4.35
N LEU A 4 -1.64 15.34 3.22
CA LEU A 4 -2.11 14.81 1.94
C LEU A 4 -1.18 13.73 1.37
N ALA A 5 0.11 13.76 1.70
CA ALA A 5 1.07 12.75 1.26
C ALA A 5 0.73 11.36 1.83
N TYR A 6 0.12 11.31 3.01
CA TYR A 6 -0.34 10.05 3.61
C TYR A 6 -1.62 9.50 2.97
N LEU A 7 -2.38 10.35 2.28
CA LEU A 7 -3.57 9.94 1.53
C LEU A 7 -3.22 9.43 0.13
N LEU A 8 -2.05 9.77 -0.42
CA LEU A 8 -1.65 9.29 -1.74
C LEU A 8 -1.65 7.76 -1.83
N PRO A 9 -0.88 7.02 -1.00
CA PRO A 9 -0.82 5.57 -1.09
C PRO A 9 -2.19 4.87 -1.01
N PRO A 10 -3.06 5.18 -0.02
CA PRO A 10 -4.34 4.49 0.08
C PRO A 10 -5.32 4.90 -1.01
N VAL A 11 -5.31 6.16 -1.46
CA VAL A 11 -6.19 6.60 -2.56
C VAL A 11 -5.76 5.97 -3.87
N THR A 12 -4.46 6.01 -4.22
CA THR A 12 -3.95 5.34 -5.43
C THR A 12 -4.16 3.84 -5.38
N GLY A 13 -4.03 3.25 -4.18
CA GLY A 13 -4.29 1.84 -3.94
C GLY A 13 -5.75 1.47 -4.17
N LEU A 14 -6.68 2.28 -3.68
CA LEU A 14 -8.12 2.09 -3.87
C LEU A 14 -8.51 2.14 -5.34
N PHE A 15 -7.98 3.11 -6.10
CA PHE A 15 -8.18 3.17 -7.55
C PHE A 15 -7.63 1.93 -8.26
N ALA A 16 -6.42 1.49 -7.92
CA ALA A 16 -5.83 0.27 -8.51
C ALA A 16 -6.63 -0.99 -8.16
N TYR A 17 -7.24 -1.06 -6.98
CA TYR A 17 -8.11 -2.17 -6.57
C TYR A 17 -9.45 -2.17 -7.31
N LEU A 18 -10.11 -1.03 -7.43
CA LEU A 18 -11.44 -0.93 -8.03
C LEU A 18 -11.44 -0.96 -9.56
N LEU A 19 -10.42 -0.37 -10.18
CA LEU A 19 -10.33 -0.20 -11.65
C LEU A 19 -9.36 -1.19 -12.31
N GLY A 20 -8.61 -1.96 -11.52
CA GLY A 20 -7.62 -2.92 -12.02
C GLY A 20 -8.26 -4.12 -12.70
N SER A 21 -8.02 -4.26 -14.02
CA SER A 21 -8.49 -5.43 -14.79
C SER A 21 -7.72 -6.72 -14.45
N ARG A 22 -6.48 -6.60 -13.97
CA ARG A 22 -5.63 -7.73 -13.58
C ARG A 22 -5.65 -7.92 -12.06
N GLU A 23 -5.72 -9.18 -11.63
CA GLU A 23 -5.63 -9.55 -10.21
C GLU A 23 -4.38 -8.95 -9.53
N ARG A 24 -3.24 -8.96 -10.23
CA ARG A 24 -2.00 -8.32 -9.78
C ARG A 24 -2.18 -6.85 -9.41
N THR A 25 -2.82 -6.07 -10.29
CA THR A 25 -3.08 -4.65 -10.06
C THR A 25 -4.00 -4.45 -8.86
N ARG A 26 -4.98 -5.34 -8.67
CA ARG A 26 -5.87 -5.32 -7.52
C ARG A 26 -5.14 -5.66 -6.20
N ARG A 27 -4.26 -6.67 -6.22
CA ARG A 27 -3.39 -7.00 -5.08
C ARG A 27 -2.51 -5.83 -4.68
N HIS A 28 -1.84 -5.21 -5.66
CA HIS A 28 -1.04 -4.00 -5.42
C HIS A 28 -1.88 -2.86 -4.84
N GLY A 29 -3.11 -2.71 -5.32
CA GLY A 29 -4.07 -1.75 -4.81
C GLY A 29 -4.35 -1.94 -3.32
N LEU A 30 -4.69 -3.18 -2.91
CA LEU A 30 -4.93 -3.51 -1.51
C LEU A 30 -3.67 -3.36 -0.65
N GLN A 31 -2.49 -3.73 -1.16
CA GLN A 31 -1.22 -3.50 -0.45
C GLN A 31 -0.97 -2.02 -0.21
N SER A 32 -1.26 -1.17 -1.20
CA SER A 32 -1.10 0.29 -1.10
C SER A 32 -2.09 0.92 -0.13
N VAL A 33 -3.33 0.39 -0.05
CA VAL A 33 -4.31 0.75 0.99
C VAL A 33 -3.80 0.38 2.38
N ALA A 34 -3.39 -0.88 2.58
CA ALA A 34 -2.89 -1.35 3.87
C ALA A 34 -1.66 -0.55 4.31
N PHE A 35 -0.71 -0.33 3.40
CA PHE A 35 0.48 0.48 3.64
C PHE A 35 0.11 1.92 4.02
N GLY A 36 -0.83 2.52 3.27
CA GLY A 36 -1.35 3.87 3.51
C GLY A 36 -1.99 4.07 4.89
N LEU A 37 -2.55 3.01 5.49
CA LEU A 37 -3.13 3.04 6.83
C LEU A 37 -2.10 2.73 7.92
N LEU A 38 -1.24 1.73 7.68
CA LEU A 38 -0.27 1.26 8.67
C LEU A 38 0.89 2.23 8.85
N TRP A 39 1.34 2.89 7.80
CA TRP A 39 2.49 3.79 7.88
C TRP A 39 2.24 5.02 8.76
N PRO A 40 1.13 5.78 8.62
CA PRO A 40 0.80 6.85 9.56
C PRO A 40 0.65 6.36 11.00
N ALA A 41 0.06 5.18 11.22
CA ALA A 41 -0.06 4.59 12.55
C ALA A 41 1.31 4.25 13.15
N ALA A 42 2.23 3.70 12.36
CA ALA A 42 3.60 3.44 12.78
C ALA A 42 4.36 4.73 13.11
N LEU A 43 4.18 5.80 12.33
CA LEU A 43 4.77 7.12 12.63
C LEU A 43 4.23 7.72 13.92
N PHE A 44 2.93 7.54 14.18
CA PHE A 44 2.32 7.97 15.45
C PHE A 44 2.93 7.21 16.64
N GLY A 45 3.11 5.89 16.52
CA GLY A 45 3.83 5.10 17.53
C GLY A 45 5.29 5.52 17.71
N ALA A 46 5.99 5.80 16.61
CA ALA A 46 7.38 6.26 16.64
C ALA A 46 7.55 7.64 17.31
N ALA A 47 6.53 8.50 17.24
CA ALA A 47 6.53 9.80 17.91
C ALA A 47 6.62 9.69 19.43
N ALA A 48 6.15 8.58 20.02
CA ALA A 48 6.31 8.32 21.46
C ALA A 48 7.75 7.97 21.86
N LEU A 49 8.62 7.62 20.90
CA LEU A 49 10.00 7.22 21.16
C LEU A 49 10.95 8.42 21.03
N SER A 50 10.94 9.08 19.86
CA SER A 50 11.77 10.27 19.61
C SER A 50 11.43 10.94 18.27
N PRO A 51 11.79 12.22 18.08
CA PRO A 51 11.70 12.88 16.78
C PRO A 51 12.54 12.19 15.67
N GLY A 52 13.71 11.64 16.03
CA GLY A 52 14.57 10.92 15.09
C GLY A 52 13.93 9.62 14.57
N ALA A 53 13.18 8.90 15.43
CA ALA A 53 12.43 7.72 15.04
C ALA A 53 11.33 8.03 14.01
N VAL A 54 10.67 9.18 14.14
CA VAL A 54 9.67 9.65 13.16
C VAL A 54 10.32 9.95 11.81
N GLN A 55 11.47 10.64 11.79
CA GLN A 55 12.21 10.91 10.55
C GLN A 55 12.67 9.63 9.87
N ALA A 56 13.26 8.70 10.61
CA ALA A 56 13.68 7.41 10.08
C ALA A 56 12.48 6.61 9.52
N GLY A 57 11.39 6.54 10.28
CA GLY A 57 10.15 5.87 9.84
C GLY A 57 9.53 6.52 8.61
N PHE A 58 9.65 7.84 8.45
CA PHE A 58 9.18 8.54 7.27
C PHE A 58 10.03 8.18 6.05
N VAL A 59 11.35 8.24 6.16
CA VAL A 59 12.25 7.90 5.04
C VAL A 59 12.07 6.45 4.62
N VAL A 60 12.03 5.51 5.58
CA VAL A 60 11.84 4.09 5.31
C VAL A 60 10.49 3.84 4.63
N GLY A 61 9.40 4.42 5.14
CA GLY A 61 8.10 4.26 4.52
C GLY A 61 8.03 4.85 3.11
N ALA A 62 8.62 6.03 2.88
CA ALA A 62 8.67 6.64 1.56
C ALA A 62 9.42 5.74 0.55
N LEU A 63 10.57 5.19 0.96
CA LEU A 63 11.35 4.26 0.13
C LEU A 63 10.59 2.97 -0.16
N MET A 64 9.88 2.41 0.84
CA MET A 64 9.03 1.24 0.64
C MET A 64 7.92 1.50 -0.38
N TRP A 65 7.25 2.65 -0.27
CA TRP A 65 6.19 3.04 -1.20
C TRP A 65 6.70 3.19 -2.63
N VAL A 66 7.81 3.90 -2.83
CA VAL A 66 8.44 4.05 -4.14
C VAL A 66 8.90 2.70 -4.69
N GLY A 67 9.46 1.83 -3.85
CA GLY A 67 9.83 0.46 -4.23
C GLY A 67 8.62 -0.35 -4.71
N MET A 68 7.49 -0.26 -4.02
CA MET A 68 6.24 -0.92 -4.44
C MET A 68 5.72 -0.39 -5.78
N LEU A 69 5.79 0.92 -6.03
CA LEU A 69 5.41 1.52 -7.30
C LEU A 69 6.31 1.04 -8.45
N LEU A 70 7.63 1.08 -8.25
CA LEU A 70 8.60 0.69 -9.27
C LEU A 70 8.49 -0.80 -9.61
N THR A 71 8.41 -1.66 -8.61
CA THR A 71 8.28 -3.12 -8.80
C THR A 71 7.02 -3.47 -9.59
N THR A 72 5.89 -2.87 -9.21
CA THR A 72 4.63 -3.04 -9.94
C THR A 72 4.71 -2.53 -11.38
N ALA A 73 5.37 -1.38 -11.60
CA ALA A 73 5.55 -0.80 -12.92
C ALA A 73 6.40 -1.69 -13.85
N VAL A 74 7.40 -2.39 -13.32
CA VAL A 74 8.22 -3.36 -14.09
C VAL A 74 7.65 -4.79 -14.09
N GLY A 75 6.46 -5.00 -13.51
CA GLY A 75 5.81 -6.30 -13.46
C GLY A 75 6.43 -7.30 -12.48
N LEU A 76 7.21 -6.82 -11.50
CA LEU A 76 7.71 -7.61 -10.38
C LEU A 76 6.75 -7.47 -9.19
N ASP A 77 6.32 -8.60 -8.61
CA ASP A 77 5.41 -8.59 -7.47
C ASP A 77 6.22 -8.59 -6.16
N LEU A 78 6.41 -7.40 -5.58
CA LEU A 78 6.96 -7.29 -4.22
C LEU A 78 5.82 -7.50 -3.21
N HIS A 79 5.93 -8.55 -2.41
CA HIS A 79 4.90 -8.89 -1.42
C HIS A 79 5.23 -8.27 -0.06
N LEU A 80 4.22 -7.66 0.57
CA LEU A 80 4.31 -7.36 2.00
C LEU A 80 4.36 -8.69 2.79
N PRO A 81 5.43 -8.95 3.57
CA PRO A 81 5.59 -10.21 4.29
C PRO A 81 4.41 -10.44 5.24
N GLY A 82 3.89 -11.68 5.28
CA GLY A 82 2.75 -12.06 6.13
C GLY A 82 1.35 -11.70 5.58
N THR A 83 1.25 -10.97 4.46
CA THR A 83 -0.05 -10.53 3.91
C THR A 83 -0.55 -11.36 2.72
N ALA A 84 0.29 -12.24 2.17
CA ALA A 84 0.03 -12.96 0.92
C ALA A 84 -1.27 -13.79 0.94
N ARG A 85 -1.57 -14.46 2.06
CA ARG A 85 -2.77 -15.31 2.19
C ARG A 85 -4.06 -14.48 2.20
N TRP A 86 -4.07 -13.38 2.93
CA TRP A 86 -5.25 -12.52 3.10
C TRP A 86 -5.52 -11.67 1.86
N LEU A 87 -4.47 -11.08 1.29
CA LEU A 87 -4.57 -10.26 0.10
C LEU A 87 -4.85 -11.09 -1.15
N GLY A 88 -4.33 -12.32 -1.23
CA GLY A 88 -4.62 -13.25 -2.32
C GLY A 88 -6.12 -13.54 -2.41
N ALA A 89 -6.75 -13.93 -1.29
CA ALA A 89 -8.18 -14.19 -1.24
C ALA A 89 -9.02 -12.94 -1.60
N ALA A 90 -8.70 -11.78 -1.01
CA ALA A 90 -9.44 -10.54 -1.26
C ALA A 90 -9.29 -9.99 -2.69
N SER A 91 -8.17 -10.29 -3.37
CA SER A 91 -7.94 -9.83 -4.75
C SER A 91 -8.55 -10.73 -5.84
N ALA A 92 -8.80 -11.99 -5.48
CA ALA A 92 -9.41 -12.98 -6.36
C ALA A 92 -10.91 -12.69 -6.54
N GLU A 93 -11.57 -12.17 -5.50
CA GLU A 93 -12.91 -11.58 -5.63
C GLU A 93 -12.82 -10.23 -6.35
N SER A 94 -13.40 -10.14 -7.55
CA SER A 94 -13.51 -8.87 -8.24
C SER A 94 -14.58 -8.01 -7.56
N PRO A 95 -14.25 -6.82 -7.01
CA PRO A 95 -15.23 -5.94 -6.37
C PRO A 95 -16.26 -5.38 -7.35
N SER A 96 -16.01 -5.46 -8.66
CA SER A 96 -16.91 -4.93 -9.69
C SER A 96 -18.10 -5.83 -10.01
N GLY A 97 -18.13 -7.08 -9.55
CA GLY A 97 -19.28 -7.99 -9.76
C GLY A 97 -19.79 -8.08 -11.20
N ARG A 98 -18.95 -7.74 -12.20
CA ARG A 98 -19.31 -7.79 -13.61
C ARG A 98 -18.31 -8.62 -14.37
N GLU A 99 -18.89 -9.70 -14.88
CA GLU A 99 -18.48 -10.60 -15.96
C GLU A 99 -17.62 -11.79 -15.49
N ALA A 100 -18.04 -13.04 -15.68
CA ALA A 100 -18.90 -13.58 -16.75
C ALA A 100 -20.16 -14.31 -16.24
#